data_AF-A0A350DGM8-F1
#
_entry.id   AF-A0A350DGM8-F1
#
_cell.length_a   1.000
_cell.length_b   1.000
_cell.length_c   1.000
_cell.angle_alpha   90.00
_cell.angle_beta   90.00
_cell.angle_gamma   90.00
#
_symmetry.space_group_name_H-M   'P 1'
#
loop_
_entity.id
_entity.type
_entity.pdbx_description
1 polymer ?
#
loop_
_entity_poly.entity_id
_entity_poly.type
_entity_poly.pdbx_seq_one_letter_code
_entity_poly.pdbx_strand_id
1 'polypeptide(L)'
;PAPAAEPTKKAVKLSYKLQRELDALPAEIERLEGDVETLEQEIGDPAFYQQEATAVTAKLQALEKVQQALEVAMERWMELEAMANGE
;
A
#
# COMPACT_ATOMS: atom_id res chain seq x y z
N PRO A 1 21.80 -40.69 -25.03
CA PRO A 1 20.51 -39.99 -24.90
C PRO A 1 19.89 -40.18 -23.50
N ALA A 2 19.59 -39.08 -22.81
CA ALA A 2 18.51 -38.94 -21.82
C ALA A 2 18.36 -37.44 -21.49
N PRO A 3 17.19 -36.80 -21.70
CA PRO A 3 16.96 -35.45 -21.24
C PRO A 3 16.69 -35.50 -19.72
N ALA A 4 17.40 -34.65 -18.99
CA ALA A 4 17.17 -34.43 -17.57
C ALA A 4 15.80 -33.78 -17.37
N ALA A 5 14.96 -34.39 -16.52
CA ALA A 5 13.71 -33.80 -16.09
C ALA A 5 14.02 -32.58 -15.20
N GLU A 6 13.74 -31.38 -15.69
CA GLU A 6 13.82 -30.15 -14.92
C GLU A 6 12.73 -30.16 -13.85
N PRO A 7 13.05 -29.87 -12.57
CA PRO A 7 12.04 -29.81 -11.53
C PRO A 7 11.12 -28.62 -11.81
N THR A 8 9.88 -28.92 -12.16
CA THR A 8 8.79 -27.93 -12.22
C THR A 8 8.74 -27.24 -10.86
N LYS A 9 9.05 -25.93 -10.82
CA LYS A 9 8.87 -25.11 -9.63
C LYS A 9 7.39 -25.20 -9.25
N LYS A 10 7.08 -25.89 -8.15
CA LYS A 10 5.73 -25.91 -7.61
C LYS A 10 5.40 -24.49 -7.18
N ALA A 11 4.39 -23.88 -7.79
CA ALA A 11 3.82 -22.63 -7.34
C ALA A 11 3.49 -22.76 -5.84
N VAL A 12 4.15 -21.95 -5.01
CA VAL A 12 3.94 -21.97 -3.56
C VAL A 12 2.66 -21.20 -3.31
N LYS A 13 1.56 -21.91 -3.05
CA LYS A 13 0.31 -21.26 -2.63
C LYS A 13 0.55 -20.40 -1.39
N LEU A 14 -0.01 -19.19 -1.38
CA LEU A 14 -0.04 -18.34 -0.20
C LEU A 14 -0.61 -19.10 1.00
N SER A 15 -0.03 -18.83 2.18
CA SER A 15 -0.64 -19.23 3.44
C SER A 15 -1.96 -18.50 3.66
N TYR A 16 -2.90 -19.10 4.39
CA TYR A 16 -4.19 -18.47 4.73
C TYR A 16 -4.05 -17.05 5.33
N LYS A 17 -2.99 -16.82 6.12
CA LYS A 17 -2.70 -15.49 6.68
C LYS A 17 -2.36 -14.47 5.60
N LEU A 18 -1.52 -14.86 4.63
CA LEU A 18 -1.09 -13.99 3.53
C LEU A 18 -2.22 -13.77 2.52
N GLN A 19 -3.04 -14.80 2.27
CA GLN A 19 -4.22 -14.66 1.43
C GLN A 19 -5.18 -13.62 2.01
N ARG A 20 -5.50 -13.70 3.31
CA ARG A 20 -6.36 -12.72 3.97
C ARG A 20 -5.77 -11.31 3.96
N GLU A 21 -4.45 -11.20 4.06
CA GLU A 21 -3.76 -9.91 3.94
C GLU A 21 -3.94 -9.33 2.53
N LEU A 22 -3.68 -10.14 1.50
CA LEU A 22 -3.90 -9.79 0.10
C LEU A 22 -5.34 -9.36 -0.19
N ASP A 23 -6.34 -10.08 0.34
CA ASP A 23 -7.75 -9.75 0.19
C ASP A 23 -8.15 -8.43 0.89
N ALA A 24 -7.40 -8.02 1.93
CA ALA A 24 -7.69 -6.81 2.72
C ALA A 24 -6.98 -5.56 2.19
N LEU A 25 -5.84 -5.72 1.51
CA LEU A 25 -5.03 -4.62 1.02
C LEU A 25 -5.74 -3.69 0.02
N PRO A 26 -6.58 -4.15 -0.93
CA PRO A 26 -7.31 -3.25 -1.83
C PRO A 26 -8.18 -2.24 -1.08
N ALA A 27 -8.93 -2.69 -0.08
CA ALA A 27 -9.78 -1.80 0.71
C ALA A 27 -8.94 -0.85 1.59
N GLU A 28 -7.77 -1.29 2.06
CA GLU A 28 -6.84 -0.43 2.79
C GLU A 28 -6.22 0.64 1.88
N ILE A 29 -5.83 0.27 0.66
CA ILE A 29 -5.31 1.18 -0.36
C ILE A 29 -6.36 2.23 -0.71
N GLU A 30 -7.62 1.84 -1.01
CA GLU A 30 -8.71 2.78 -1.30
C GLU A 30 -8.96 3.76 -0.13
N ARG A 31 -8.87 3.26 1.11
CA ARG A 31 -9.00 4.10 2.32
C ARG A 31 -7.86 5.11 2.41
N LEU A 32 -6.62 4.67 2.21
CA LEU A 32 -5.43 5.52 2.26
C LEU A 32 -5.45 6.56 1.14
N GLU A 33 -5.88 6.20 -0.08
CA GLU A 33 -6.08 7.14 -1.19
C GLU A 33 -7.12 8.22 -0.83
N GLY A 34 -8.24 7.84 -0.23
CA GLY A 34 -9.25 8.81 0.24
C GLY A 34 -8.73 9.72 1.37
N ASP A 35 -7.93 9.18 2.27
CA ASP A 35 -7.27 9.96 3.33
C ASP A 35 -6.26 10.96 2.74
N VAL A 36 -5.46 10.56 1.73
CA VAL A 36 -4.56 11.46 0.99
C VAL A 36 -5.36 12.58 0.33
N GLU A 37 -6.39 12.25 -0.44
CA GLU A 37 -7.20 13.26 -1.14
C GLU A 37 -7.81 14.28 -0.17
N THR A 38 -8.35 13.80 0.95
CA THR A 38 -8.92 14.67 1.99
C THR A 38 -7.87 15.62 2.57
N LEU A 39 -6.69 15.09 2.90
CA LEU A 39 -5.59 15.89 3.46
C LEU A 39 -5.06 16.90 2.44
N GLU A 40 -4.90 16.51 1.18
CA GLU A 40 -4.46 17.39 0.10
C GLU A 40 -5.47 18.52 -0.16
N GLN A 41 -6.77 18.23 -0.12
CA GLN A 41 -7.82 19.25 -0.22
C GLN A 41 -7.74 20.26 0.93
N GLU A 42 -7.57 19.79 2.17
CA GLU A 42 -7.40 20.67 3.34
C GLU A 42 -6.13 21.52 3.24
N ILE A 43 -5.01 20.92 2.83
CA ILE A 43 -3.71 21.60 2.70
C ILE A 43 -3.69 22.58 1.52
N GLY A 44 -4.49 22.33 0.48
CA GLY A 44 -4.64 23.21 -0.68
C GLY A 44 -5.37 24.52 -0.37
N ASP A 45 -6.06 24.62 0.77
CA ASP A 45 -6.75 25.84 1.17
C ASP A 45 -5.76 26.91 1.69
N PRO A 46 -5.75 28.14 1.15
CA PRO A 46 -4.88 29.21 1.65
C PRO A 46 -5.11 29.57 3.14
N ALA A 47 -6.29 29.30 3.69
CA ALA A 47 -6.61 29.49 5.10
C ALA A 47 -5.95 28.44 6.01
N PHE A 48 -5.61 27.26 5.48
CA PHE A 48 -4.87 26.24 6.23
C PHE A 48 -3.53 26.78 6.72
N TYR A 49 -2.78 27.49 5.87
CA TYR A 49 -1.49 28.10 6.25
C TYR A 49 -1.62 29.31 7.19
N GLN A 50 -2.83 29.77 7.48
CA GLN A 50 -3.10 30.82 8.48
C GLN A 50 -3.36 30.25 9.88
N GLN A 51 -3.46 28.93 10.01
CA GLN A 51 -3.61 28.24 11.28
C GLN A 51 -2.30 28.24 12.09
N GLU A 52 -2.38 27.80 13.34
CA GLU A 52 -1.20 27.64 14.20
C GLU A 52 -0.14 26.75 13.55
N ALA A 53 1.13 27.17 13.60
CA ALA A 53 2.23 26.47 12.94
C ALA A 53 2.34 24.98 13.33
N THR A 54 2.01 24.65 14.58
CA THR A 54 1.97 23.26 15.07
C THR A 54 0.87 22.44 14.41
N ALA A 55 -0.30 23.03 14.17
CA ALA A 55 -1.41 22.36 13.48
C ALA A 55 -1.08 22.12 12.00
N VAL A 56 -0.53 23.14 11.33
CA VAL A 56 -0.06 23.05 9.95
C VAL A 56 0.98 21.94 9.81
N THR A 57 2.01 21.96 10.66
CA THR A 57 3.08 20.96 10.64
C THR A 57 2.54 19.56 10.91
N ALA A 58 1.64 19.39 11.89
CA ALA A 58 1.06 18.10 12.22
C ALA A 58 0.25 17.51 11.04
N LYS A 59 -0.48 18.35 10.30
CA LYS A 59 -1.29 17.93 9.17
C LYS A 59 -0.44 17.61 7.94
N LEU A 60 0.61 18.39 7.66
CA LEU A 60 1.59 18.07 6.63
C LEU A 60 2.31 16.73 6.93
N GLN A 61 2.69 16.49 8.19
CA GLN A 61 3.26 15.21 8.62
C GLN A 61 2.25 14.06 8.51
N ALA A 62 0.96 14.32 8.74
CA ALA A 62 -0.07 13.32 8.53
C ALA A 62 -0.17 12.94 7.06
N LEU A 63 -0.16 13.93 6.14
CA LEU A 63 -0.17 13.67 4.70
C LEU A 63 1.01 12.79 4.27
N GLU A 64 2.23 13.15 4.68
CA GLU A 64 3.44 12.38 4.36
C GLU A 64 3.34 10.93 4.85
N LYS A 65 2.83 10.72 6.07
CA LYS A 65 2.65 9.38 6.64
C LYS A 65 1.62 8.55 5.88
N VAL A 66 0.50 9.15 5.47
CA VAL A 66 -0.55 8.44 4.73
C VAL A 66 -0.04 8.09 3.34
N GLN A 67 0.67 9.01 2.67
CA GLN A 67 1.31 8.74 1.37
C GLN A 67 2.33 7.59 1.46
N GLN A 68 3.21 7.60 2.46
CA GLN A 68 4.15 6.49 2.69
C GLN A 68 3.42 5.17 3.00
N ALA A 69 2.35 5.21 3.80
CA ALA A 69 1.56 4.03 4.10
C ALA A 69 0.88 3.46 2.83
N LEU A 70 0.39 4.33 1.95
CA LEU A 70 -0.20 3.95 0.67
C LEU A 70 0.83 3.25 -0.21
N GLU A 71 2.02 3.83 -0.38
CA GLU A 71 3.12 3.23 -1.13
C GLU A 71 3.47 1.84 -0.59
N VAL A 72 3.65 1.71 0.73
CA VAL A 72 3.95 0.42 1.38
C VAL A 72 2.82 -0.60 1.18
N ALA A 73 1.56 -0.18 1.27
CA ALA A 73 0.42 -1.05 1.04
C ALA A 73 0.36 -1.55 -0.41
N MET A 74 0.62 -0.67 -1.38
CA MET A 74 0.70 -1.02 -2.80
C MET A 74 1.86 -1.98 -3.09
N GLU A 75 3.06 -1.71 -2.57
CA GLU A 75 4.22 -2.61 -2.69
C GLU A 75 3.92 -3.98 -2.11
N ARG A 76 3.29 -4.02 -0.93
CA ARG A 76 2.90 -5.26 -0.27
C ARG A 76 1.85 -6.04 -1.07
N TRP A 77 0.88 -5.34 -1.66
CA TRP A 77 -0.13 -5.97 -2.49
C TRP A 77 0.51 -6.60 -3.73
N MET A 78 1.40 -5.88 -4.41
CA MET A 78 2.15 -6.42 -5.56
C MET A 78 3.02 -7.62 -5.18
N GLU A 79 3.71 -7.58 -4.03
CA GLU A 79 4.50 -8.70 -3.53
C GLU A 79 3.63 -9.95 -3.31
N LEU A 80 2.47 -9.78 -2.66
CA LEU A 80 1.56 -10.89 -2.38
C LEU A 80 0.89 -11.44 -3.65
N GLU A 81 0.53 -10.58 -4.60
CA GLU A 81 0.04 -10.99 -5.92
C GLU A 81 1.11 -11.82 -6.68
N ALA A 82 2.37 -11.37 -6.69
CA ALA A 82 3.48 -12.10 -7.32
C ALA A 82 3.66 -13.48 -6.67
N MET A 83 3.64 -13.55 -5.34
CA MET A 83 3.69 -14.82 -4.60
C MET A 83 2.48 -15.72 -4.90
N ALA A 84 1.28 -15.16 -5.04
CA ALA A 84 0.07 -15.90 -5.39
C ALA A 84 0.14 -16.49 -6.81
N ASN A 85 0.74 -15.75 -7.75
CA ASN A 85 0.93 -16.13 -9.14
C ASN A 85 2.16 -17.04 -9.36
N GLY A 86 3.03 -17.16 -8.34
CA GLY A 86 4.21 -18.02 -8.36
C GLY A 86 5.40 -17.44 -9.11
N GLU A 87 5.51 -16.11 -9.15
CA GLU A 87 6.62 -15.36 -9.73
C GLU A 87 7.86 -15.31 -8.82
#